data_AF-A0A381Z3R7-F1
#
_entry.id   AF-A0A381Z3R7-F1
#
_cell.length_a   1.000
_cell.length_b   1.000
_cell.length_c   1.000
_cell.angle_alpha   90.00
_cell.angle_beta   90.00
_cell.angle_gamma   90.00
#
_symmetry.space_group_name_H-M   'P 1'
#
loop_
_entity.id
_entity.type
_entity.pdbx_description
1 polymer ?
#
loop_
_entity_poly.entity_id
_entity_poly.type
_entity_poly.pdbx_seq_one_letter_code
_entity_poly.pdbx_strand_id
1 'polypeptide(L)'
;MSPPNNSEFGDLSTNVALTLSKDLKQNPMNIGKAIVDNLSLPKDLIDEVTISQPGFINFKISNKYYYNILNEIIDNNKYGRGKSGENKTANVEFVSANPTGPLTIGHGRNAVLG
;
A
#
# COMPACT_ATOMS: atom_id res chain seq x y z
N MET A 1 -6.19 -6.42 1.30
CA MET A 1 -5.45 -5.99 2.51
C MET A 1 -5.24 -4.49 2.41
N SER A 2 -5.29 -3.79 3.53
CA SER A 2 -5.05 -2.35 3.60
C SER A 2 -4.37 -2.00 4.92
N PRO A 3 -3.64 -0.89 5.01
CA PRO A 3 -3.16 -0.38 6.28
C PRO A 3 -4.33 -0.19 7.26
N PRO A 4 -4.22 -0.67 8.51
CA PRO A 4 -5.26 -0.45 9.51
C PRO A 4 -5.27 1.01 9.97
N ASN A 5 -6.43 1.50 10.42
CA ASN A 5 -6.55 2.86 10.96
C ASN A 5 -5.77 3.05 12.28
N ASN A 6 -5.61 1.98 13.06
CA ASN A 6 -4.79 1.97 14.28
C ASN A 6 -3.52 1.15 14.02
N SER A 7 -2.37 1.77 14.23
CA SER A 7 -1.04 1.17 14.05
C SER A 7 -0.75 0.02 15.02
N GLU A 8 -1.48 -0.10 16.13
CA GLU A 8 -1.38 -1.26 17.03
C GLU A 8 -1.79 -2.57 16.34
N PHE A 9 -2.56 -2.51 15.25
CA PHE A 9 -2.92 -3.66 14.43
C PHE A 9 -1.88 -3.97 13.33
N GLY A 10 -0.67 -3.45 13.45
CA GLY A 10 0.42 -3.70 12.50
C GLY A 10 0.30 -2.88 11.22
N ASP A 11 0.94 -3.38 10.16
CA ASP A 11 1.14 -2.65 8.91
C ASP A 11 0.05 -2.94 7.88
N LEU A 12 -0.54 -4.13 7.93
CA LEU A 12 -1.59 -4.57 7.01
C LEU A 12 -2.68 -5.34 7.76
N SER A 13 -3.92 -5.18 7.30
CA SER A 13 -5.06 -5.92 7.81
C SER A 13 -5.98 -6.41 6.69
N THR A 14 -6.74 -7.48 6.95
CA THR A 14 -7.77 -8.01 6.07
C THR A 14 -9.01 -8.43 6.84
N ASN A 15 -10.18 -8.18 6.25
CA ASN A 15 -11.48 -8.58 6.76
C ASN A 15 -11.96 -9.92 6.17
N VAL A 16 -11.08 -10.70 5.55
CA VAL A 16 -11.45 -11.92 4.81
C VAL A 16 -12.25 -12.92 5.66
N ALA A 17 -11.94 -13.05 6.95
CA ALA A 17 -12.67 -13.95 7.84
C ALA A 17 -14.12 -13.47 8.10
N LEU A 18 -14.34 -12.14 8.12
CA LEU A 18 -15.69 -11.57 8.20
C LEU A 18 -16.47 -11.84 6.93
N THR A 19 -15.86 -11.67 5.76
CA THR A 19 -16.55 -11.89 4.48
C THR A 19 -16.94 -13.36 4.32
N LEU A 20 -16.08 -14.29 4.75
CA LEU A 20 -16.33 -15.74 4.70
C LEU A 20 -17.34 -16.23 5.75
N SER A 21 -17.56 -15.47 6.83
CA SER A 21 -18.46 -15.88 7.91
C SER A 21 -19.91 -16.15 7.46
N LYS A 22 -20.37 -15.41 6.45
CA LYS A 22 -21.71 -15.59 5.88
C LYS A 22 -21.85 -16.93 5.16
N ASP A 23 -20.86 -17.30 4.37
CA ASP A 23 -20.89 -18.51 3.55
C ASP A 23 -20.64 -19.76 4.38
N LEU A 24 -19.67 -19.68 5.31
CA LEU A 24 -19.29 -20.79 6.18
C LEU A 24 -20.22 -20.94 7.39
N LYS A 25 -21.06 -19.93 7.68
CA LYS A 25 -21.94 -19.87 8.88
C LYS A 25 -21.18 -20.13 10.18
N GLN A 26 -19.95 -19.63 10.25
CA GLN A 26 -19.04 -19.81 11.37
C GLN A 26 -18.62 -18.46 11.97
N ASN A 27 -18.22 -18.48 13.24
CA ASN A 27 -17.69 -17.29 13.90
C ASN A 27 -16.43 -16.78 13.15
N PRO A 28 -16.37 -15.50 12.73
CA PRO A 28 -15.22 -14.95 12.03
C PRO A 28 -13.88 -15.13 12.76
N MET A 29 -13.87 -15.12 14.10
CA MET A 29 -12.65 -15.37 14.88
C MET A 29 -12.12 -16.78 14.68
N ASN A 30 -13.02 -17.77 14.59
CA ASN A 30 -12.64 -19.16 14.34
C ASN A 30 -12.12 -19.34 12.91
N ILE A 31 -12.74 -18.66 11.94
CA ILE A 31 -12.29 -18.65 10.55
C ILE A 31 -10.91 -18.01 10.45
N GLY A 32 -10.72 -16.86 11.09
CA GLY A 32 -9.42 -16.17 11.15
C GLY A 32 -8.34 -17.07 11.75
N LYS A 33 -8.66 -17.77 12.85
CA LYS A 33 -7.74 -18.71 13.48
C LYS A 33 -7.36 -19.86 12.55
N ALA A 34 -8.35 -20.48 11.90
CA ALA A 34 -8.09 -21.54 10.94
C ALA A 34 -7.19 -21.08 9.78
N ILE A 35 -7.38 -19.85 9.29
CA ILE A 35 -6.51 -19.25 8.25
C ILE A 35 -5.09 -19.07 8.77
N VAL A 36 -4.92 -18.44 9.94
CA VAL A 36 -3.59 -18.17 10.52
C VAL A 36 -2.85 -19.46 10.85
N ASP A 37 -3.54 -20.47 11.41
CA ASP A 37 -2.96 -21.77 11.77
C ASP A 37 -2.44 -22.55 10.55
N ASN A 38 -2.97 -22.26 9.35
CA ASN A 38 -2.53 -22.89 8.09
C ASN A 38 -1.64 -21.97 7.24
N LEU A 39 -1.27 -20.80 7.75
CA LEU A 39 -0.46 -19.83 7.04
C LEU A 39 1.03 -20.19 7.21
N SER A 40 1.72 -20.42 6.10
CA SER A 40 3.18 -20.53 6.09
C SER A 40 3.77 -19.28 5.46
N LEU A 41 4.38 -18.44 6.28
CA LEU A 41 4.99 -17.18 5.86
C LEU A 41 6.50 -17.20 6.13
N PRO A 42 7.33 -16.59 5.25
CA PRO A 42 8.73 -16.40 5.54
C PRO A 42 8.91 -15.51 6.78
N LYS A 43 9.74 -15.96 7.73
CA LYS A 43 10.06 -15.19 8.96
C LYS A 43 10.72 -13.85 8.66
N ASP A 44 11.40 -13.74 7.52
CA ASP A 44 12.06 -12.51 7.09
C ASP A 44 11.07 -11.48 6.50
N LEU A 45 9.81 -11.87 6.29
CA LEU A 45 8.76 -11.04 5.70
C LEU A 45 7.78 -10.52 6.76
N ILE A 46 7.27 -11.40 7.62
CA ILE A 46 6.26 -11.06 8.63
C ILE A 46 6.78 -11.47 10.01
N ASP A 47 6.82 -10.51 10.94
CA ASP A 47 7.21 -10.74 12.33
C ASP A 47 6.06 -11.32 13.14
N GLU A 48 4.83 -10.88 12.87
CA GLU A 48 3.67 -11.24 13.69
C GLU A 48 2.38 -11.26 12.87
N VAL A 49 1.51 -12.21 13.19
CA VAL A 49 0.13 -12.27 12.70
C VAL A 49 -0.81 -12.36 13.90
N THR A 50 -1.74 -11.41 14.02
CA THR A 50 -2.73 -11.38 15.10
C THR A 50 -4.15 -11.37 14.55
N ILE A 51 -5.11 -11.76 15.38
CA ILE A 51 -6.53 -11.71 15.03
C ILE A 51 -7.23 -10.81 16.05
N SER A 52 -7.81 -9.70 15.57
CA SER A 52 -8.59 -8.80 16.42
C SER A 52 -10.08 -8.96 16.16
N GLN A 53 -10.89 -8.69 17.19
CA GLN A 53 -12.34 -8.61 17.01
C GLN A 53 -12.68 -7.49 16.02
N PRO A 54 -13.71 -7.66 15.17
CA PRO A 54 -14.63 -8.80 15.04
C PRO A 54 -14.16 -9.97 14.13
N GLY A 55 -12.88 -10.10 13.81
CA GLY A 55 -12.34 -11.14 12.91
C GLY A 55 -11.34 -10.61 11.88
N PHE A 56 -10.71 -9.47 12.15
CA PHE A 56 -9.66 -8.94 11.29
C PHE A 56 -8.39 -9.74 11.50
N ILE A 57 -7.70 -10.08 10.41
CA ILE A 57 -6.37 -10.68 10.46
C ILE A 57 -5.37 -9.57 10.16
N ASN A 58 -4.45 -9.38 11.09
CA ASN A 58 -3.50 -8.28 11.14
C ASN A 58 -2.09 -8.81 10.97
N PHE A 59 -1.25 -8.08 10.25
CA PHE A 59 0.10 -8.48 9.89
C PHE A 59 1.08 -7.37 10.25
N LYS A 60 2.13 -7.73 10.98
CA LYS A 60 3.28 -6.88 11.23
C LYS A 60 4.43 -7.32 10.35
N ILE A 61 4.86 -6.44 9.45
CA ILE A 61 5.96 -6.69 8.52
C ILE A 61 7.27 -6.65 9.29
N SER A 62 8.19 -7.54 8.93
CA SER A 62 9.50 -7.59 9.56
C SER A 62 10.34 -6.37 9.23
N ASN A 63 11.03 -5.82 10.23
CA ASN A 63 12.04 -4.78 9.98
C ASN A 63 13.11 -5.23 8.97
N LYS A 64 13.43 -6.54 8.94
CA LYS A 64 14.39 -7.11 8.00
C LYS A 64 13.94 -6.94 6.55
N TYR A 65 12.64 -7.06 6.29
CA TYR A 65 12.08 -6.79 4.97
C TYR A 65 12.38 -5.35 4.53
N TYR A 66 12.10 -4.37 5.40
CA TYR A 66 12.35 -2.97 5.09
C TYR A 66 13.84 -2.67 4.89
N TYR A 67 14.73 -3.25 5.70
CA TYR A 67 16.17 -3.08 5.53
C TYR A 67 16.66 -3.62 4.18
N ASN A 68 16.12 -4.75 3.73
CA ASN A 68 16.45 -5.28 2.40
C ASN A 68 15.99 -4.36 1.28
N ILE A 69 14.78 -3.76 1.40
CA ILE A 69 14.30 -2.77 0.44
C ILE A 69 15.18 -1.51 0.45
N LEU A 70 15.63 -1.04 1.61
CA LEU A 70 16.55 0.10 1.70
C LEU A 70 17.87 -0.19 0.97
N ASN A 71 18.43 -1.39 1.13
CA ASN A 71 19.62 -1.78 0.37
C ASN A 71 19.35 -1.77 -1.14
N GLU A 72 18.20 -2.30 -1.58
CA GLU A 72 17.82 -2.25 -3.00
C GLU A 72 17.71 -0.81 -3.51
N ILE A 73 17.13 0.10 -2.74
CA ILE A 73 17.01 1.52 -3.09
C ILE A 73 18.38 2.17 -3.27
N ILE A 74 19.30 1.90 -2.34
CA ILE A 74 20.65 2.48 -2.35
C ILE A 74 21.45 1.93 -3.54
N ASP A 75 21.33 0.64 -3.83
CA ASP A 75 22.09 -0.03 -4.89
C ASP A 75 21.51 0.20 -6.30
N ASN A 76 20.27 0.71 -6.40
CA ASN A 76 19.57 0.89 -7.66
C ASN A 76 19.14 2.35 -7.89
N ASN A 77 19.97 3.10 -8.64
CA ASN A 77 19.66 4.48 -9.08
C ASN A 77 18.40 4.62 -9.97
N LYS A 78 17.78 3.50 -10.38
CA LYS A 78 16.52 3.45 -11.13
C LYS A 78 15.35 2.98 -10.27
N TYR A 79 15.54 2.74 -8.97
CA TYR A 79 14.46 2.36 -8.07
C TYR A 79 13.29 3.37 -8.17
N GLY A 80 12.06 2.87 -8.14
CA GLY A 80 10.86 3.68 -8.32
C GLY A 80 10.55 4.07 -9.77
N ARG A 81 11.44 3.82 -10.75
CA ARG A 81 11.09 3.99 -12.17
C ARG A 81 10.24 2.82 -12.64
N GLY A 82 9.00 3.11 -13.00
CA GLY A 82 8.08 2.13 -13.60
C GLY A 82 8.09 2.15 -15.12
N LYS A 83 7.48 1.12 -15.70
CA LYS A 83 7.19 1.02 -17.14
C LYS A 83 5.74 1.36 -17.49
N SER A 84 5.01 1.93 -16.52
CA SER A 84 3.61 2.31 -16.72
C SER A 84 3.54 3.32 -17.86
N GLY A 85 2.71 3.04 -18.87
CA GLY A 85 2.61 3.88 -20.06
C GLY A 85 3.70 3.64 -21.12
N GLU A 86 4.54 2.60 -21.01
CA GLU A 86 5.42 2.20 -22.13
C GLU A 86 4.59 2.02 -23.42
N ASN A 87 5.10 2.55 -24.54
CA ASN A 87 4.44 2.58 -25.85
C ASN A 87 3.08 3.32 -25.87
N LYS A 88 2.84 4.23 -24.92
CA LYS A 88 1.71 5.16 -24.92
C LYS A 88 2.23 6.59 -25.05
N THR A 89 1.40 7.46 -25.62
CA THR A 89 1.66 8.91 -25.71
C THR A 89 0.75 9.63 -24.74
N ALA A 90 1.29 10.61 -24.01
CA ALA A 90 0.53 11.54 -23.20
C ALA A 90 0.78 12.97 -23.71
N ASN A 91 -0.29 13.74 -23.88
CA ASN A 91 -0.19 15.19 -24.11
C ASN A 91 -0.42 15.90 -22.77
N VAL A 92 0.56 16.67 -22.32
CA VAL A 92 0.48 17.44 -21.07
C VAL A 92 0.49 18.92 -21.43
N GLU A 93 -0.69 19.53 -21.45
CA GLU A 93 -0.86 20.96 -21.66
C GLU A 93 -1.00 21.65 -20.30
N PHE A 94 -0.11 22.60 -20.02
CA PHE A 94 -0.05 23.27 -18.72
C PHE A 94 0.31 24.75 -18.88
N VAL A 95 0.12 25.51 -17.79
CA VAL A 95 0.25 26.98 -17.69
C VAL A 95 -0.79 27.78 -18.50
N SER A 96 -0.96 27.49 -19.79
CA SER A 96 -1.89 28.17 -20.74
C SER A 96 -2.04 29.67 -20.49
N ALA A 97 -0.94 30.35 -20.20
CA ALA A 97 -0.95 31.75 -19.78
C ALA A 97 -1.37 32.65 -20.95
N ASN A 98 -2.18 33.66 -20.64
CA ASN A 98 -2.57 34.67 -21.62
C ASN A 98 -1.34 35.51 -22.01
N PRO A 99 -1.00 35.63 -23.31
CA PRO A 99 0.22 36.30 -23.77
C PRO A 99 0.24 37.82 -23.56
N THR A 100 -0.87 38.42 -23.14
CA THR A 100 -1.01 39.89 -23.00
C THR A 100 -0.89 40.38 -21.55
N GLY A 101 -0.83 39.49 -20.56
CA GLY A 101 -0.77 39.83 -19.14
C GLY A 101 0.48 39.29 -18.43
N PRO A 102 0.85 39.85 -17.26
CA PRO A 102 1.98 39.34 -16.49
C PRO A 102 1.67 37.96 -15.89
N LEU A 103 2.70 37.10 -15.81
CA LEU A 103 2.60 35.85 -15.07
C LEU A 103 2.40 36.13 -13.58
N THR A 104 1.50 35.38 -12.98
CA THR A 104 1.16 35.47 -11.55
C THR A 104 1.60 34.20 -10.82
N ILE A 105 1.57 34.23 -9.49
CA ILE A 105 1.87 33.07 -8.64
C ILE A 105 0.98 31.86 -9.01
N GLY A 106 -0.26 32.10 -9.43
CA GLY A 106 -1.16 31.04 -9.92
C GLY A 106 -0.62 30.33 -11.17
N HIS A 107 -0.02 31.07 -12.10
CA HIS A 107 0.64 30.50 -13.28
C HIS A 107 1.89 29.72 -12.88
N GLY A 108 2.66 30.21 -11.90
CA GLY A 108 3.82 29.50 -11.35
C GLY A 108 3.46 28.15 -10.75
N ARG A 109 2.36 28.07 -9.98
CA ARG A 109 1.85 26.78 -9.46
C ARG A 109 1.48 25.83 -10.60
N ASN A 110 0.80 26.31 -11.63
CA ASN A 110 0.42 25.49 -12.79
C ASN A 110 1.65 25.01 -13.59
N ALA A 111 2.73 25.79 -13.61
CA ALA A 111 4.00 25.43 -14.24
C ALA A 111 4.77 24.33 -13.52
N VAL A 112 4.62 24.22 -12.19
CA VAL A 112 5.30 23.21 -11.36
C VAL A 112 4.50 21.90 -11.32
N LEU A 113 3.17 21.97 -11.44
CA LEU A 113 2.30 20.79 -11.38
C LEU A 113 2.16 20.05 -12.71
N GLY A 114 2.20 20.78 -13.84
CA GLY A 114 2.19 20.20 -15.18
C GLY A 114 3.57 19.74 -15.60
#